data_AF-A0A0P9XYN2-F1
#
_entry.id   AF-A0A0P9XYN2-F1
#
_cell.length_a   1.000
_cell.length_b   1.000
_cell.length_c   1.000
_cell.angle_alpha   90.00
_cell.angle_beta   90.00
_cell.angle_gamma   90.00
#
_symmetry.space_group_name_H-M   'P 1'
#
loop_
_entity.id
_entity.type
_entity.pdbx_description
1 polymer ?
#
loop_
_entity_poly.entity_id
_entity_poly.type
_entity_poly.pdbx_seq_one_letter_code
_entity_poly.pdbx_strand_id
1 'polypeptide(L)'
;MRIVDSVAKAIADWQGGDSESAMLHACNAVSGTASRAYPNIESDRAKFTKLLRDHYAILGPMGMPGIDVGHTRFGVDLKKKIPKITDFDLADLIYKIHRCSHGHGDELLTGFELIPNAAGPDGKTHFCSDLVNGTVQLSDRVIFGMLGVVVFSPVNSHQKSDYGYFLSYDGVEFKINDWWGRAEDFLKIVKDAPKPIVTIYEYISDDPAPVRARGELHIKI
;
A
#
# COMPACT_ATOMS: atom_id res chain seq x y z
N MET A 1 -18.28 10.23 3.14
CA MET A 1 -18.27 8.86 3.69
C MET A 1 -17.49 8.87 5.01
N ARG A 2 -17.95 8.17 6.05
CA ARG A 2 -17.17 8.08 7.31
C ARG A 2 -15.97 7.16 7.09
N ILE A 3 -14.90 7.35 7.86
CA ILE A 3 -13.67 6.54 7.76
C ILE A 3 -13.99 5.04 7.89
N VAL A 4 -14.81 4.65 8.88
CA VAL A 4 -15.23 3.26 9.07
C VAL A 4 -15.99 2.67 7.88
N ASP A 5 -16.85 3.46 7.22
CA ASP A 5 -17.60 3.00 6.05
C ASP A 5 -16.66 2.82 4.86
N SER A 6 -15.67 3.71 4.69
CA SER A 6 -14.64 3.55 3.65
C SER A 6 -13.79 2.31 3.85
N VAL A 7 -13.38 2.01 5.09
CA VAL A 7 -12.63 0.78 5.40
C VAL A 7 -13.45 -0.46 5.05
N ALA A 8 -14.71 -0.50 5.46
CA ALA A 8 -15.60 -1.63 5.19
C ALA A 8 -15.88 -1.82 3.70
N LYS A 9 -16.09 -0.72 2.98
CA LYS A 9 -16.35 -0.74 1.55
C LYS A 9 -15.12 -1.18 0.76
N ALA A 10 -13.92 -0.74 1.16
CA ALA A 10 -12.67 -1.21 0.56
C ALA A 10 -12.52 -2.73 0.65
N ILE A 11 -12.81 -3.32 1.81
CA ILE A 11 -12.74 -4.77 2.02
C ILE A 11 -13.81 -5.48 1.19
N ALA A 12 -15.06 -4.99 1.22
CA ALA A 12 -16.16 -5.58 0.48
C ALA A 12 -15.92 -5.58 -1.04
N ASP A 13 -15.40 -4.47 -1.57
CA ASP A 13 -15.14 -4.35 -3.01
C ASP A 13 -13.98 -5.24 -3.45
N TRP A 14 -12.91 -5.33 -2.65
CA TRP A 14 -11.83 -6.27 -2.92
C TRP A 14 -12.33 -7.72 -2.89
N GLN A 15 -13.15 -8.09 -1.90
CA GLN A 15 -13.79 -9.42 -1.84
C GLN A 15 -14.71 -9.68 -3.03
N GLY A 16 -15.32 -8.63 -3.59
CA GLY A 16 -16.12 -8.66 -4.82
C GLY A 16 -15.28 -8.71 -6.10
N GLY A 17 -13.95 -8.64 -6.02
CA GLY A 17 -13.03 -8.64 -7.17
C GLY A 17 -12.80 -7.27 -7.81
N ASP A 18 -13.28 -6.18 -7.20
CA ASP A 18 -13.10 -4.81 -7.69
C ASP A 18 -11.97 -4.09 -6.92
N SER A 19 -10.72 -4.40 -7.29
CA SER A 19 -9.52 -3.82 -6.65
C SER A 19 -9.38 -2.32 -6.85
N GLU A 20 -9.89 -1.76 -7.95
CA GLU A 20 -9.84 -0.32 -8.23
C GLU A 20 -10.82 0.44 -7.31
N SER A 21 -12.07 -0.03 -7.17
CA SER A 21 -13.01 0.54 -6.19
C SER A 21 -12.48 0.36 -4.76
N ALA A 22 -11.91 -0.81 -4.45
CA ALA A 22 -11.30 -1.05 -3.15
C ALA A 22 -10.18 -0.06 -2.82
N MET A 23 -9.30 0.21 -3.80
CA MET A 23 -8.23 1.20 -3.69
C MET A 23 -8.76 2.62 -3.48
N LEU A 24 -9.78 3.03 -4.25
CA LEU A 24 -10.45 4.32 -4.06
C LEU A 24 -10.97 4.48 -2.62
N HIS A 25 -11.64 3.46 -2.09
CA HIS A 25 -12.16 3.49 -0.73
C HIS A 25 -11.04 3.49 0.33
N ALA A 26 -9.94 2.76 0.11
CA ALA A 26 -8.77 2.84 0.98
C ALA A 26 -8.14 4.24 0.95
N CYS A 27 -7.99 4.86 -0.22
CA CYS A 27 -7.53 6.25 -0.36
C CYS A 27 -8.44 7.22 0.41
N ASN A 28 -9.76 7.07 0.32
CA ASN A 28 -10.71 7.90 1.06
C ASN A 28 -10.56 7.75 2.59
N ALA A 29 -10.33 6.52 3.06
CA ALA A 29 -10.09 6.25 4.47
C ALA A 29 -8.79 6.90 4.98
N VAL A 30 -7.71 6.82 4.19
CA VAL A 30 -6.43 7.49 4.46
C VAL A 30 -6.60 9.01 4.48
N SER A 31 -7.28 9.60 3.49
CA SER A 31 -7.56 11.04 3.46
C SER A 31 -8.34 11.51 4.70
N GLY A 32 -9.39 10.79 5.10
CA GLY A 32 -10.16 11.12 6.30
C GLY A 32 -9.31 11.05 7.57
N THR A 33 -8.44 10.05 7.68
CA THR A 33 -7.53 9.88 8.82
C THR A 33 -6.46 10.98 8.85
N ALA A 34 -5.88 11.30 7.70
CA ALA A 34 -4.83 12.29 7.58
C ALA A 34 -5.31 13.70 7.94
N SER A 35 -6.55 14.04 7.55
CA SER A 35 -7.20 15.30 7.94
C SER A 35 -7.39 15.45 9.45
N ARG A 36 -7.60 14.34 10.17
CA ARG A 36 -7.70 14.33 11.63
C ARG A 36 -6.33 14.36 12.31
N ALA A 37 -5.36 13.63 11.77
CA ALA A 37 -4.02 13.55 12.32
C ALA A 37 -3.23 14.87 12.15
N TYR A 38 -3.46 15.59 11.06
CA TYR A 38 -2.70 16.80 10.71
C TYR A 38 -3.62 17.98 10.35
N PRO A 39 -4.41 18.50 11.30
CA PRO A 39 -5.37 19.58 11.02
C PRO A 39 -4.70 20.89 10.56
N ASN A 40 -3.43 21.10 10.93
CA ASN A 40 -2.68 22.33 10.65
C ASN A 40 -1.93 22.33 9.32
N ILE A 41 -1.91 21.21 8.61
CA ILE A 41 -1.38 21.17 7.24
C ILE A 41 -2.51 21.63 6.33
N GLU A 42 -2.26 22.47 5.33
CA GLU A 42 -3.33 22.90 4.41
C GLU A 42 -3.51 21.91 3.24
N SER A 43 -2.39 21.47 2.65
CA SER A 43 -2.40 20.60 1.48
C SER A 43 -2.84 19.17 1.80
N ASP A 44 -3.93 18.72 1.17
CA ASP A 44 -4.40 17.33 1.24
C ASP A 44 -3.35 16.33 0.78
N ARG A 45 -2.58 16.68 -0.25
CA ARG A 45 -1.43 15.86 -0.69
C ARG A 45 -0.40 15.70 0.40
N ALA A 46 -0.04 16.81 1.05
CA ALA A 46 0.95 16.79 2.11
C ALA A 46 0.46 15.96 3.30
N LYS A 47 -0.81 16.11 3.71
CA LYS A 47 -1.43 15.29 4.77
C LYS A 47 -1.40 13.81 4.43
N PHE A 48 -1.90 13.45 3.25
CA PHE A 48 -2.05 12.06 2.82
C PHE A 48 -0.68 11.37 2.78
N THR A 49 0.28 11.97 2.08
CA THR A 49 1.61 11.37 1.93
C THR A 49 2.38 11.36 3.24
N LYS A 50 2.22 12.38 4.10
CA LYS A 50 2.78 12.38 5.46
C LYS A 50 2.21 11.26 6.32
N LEU A 51 0.89 11.02 6.28
CA LEU A 51 0.28 9.95 7.06
C LEU A 51 0.90 8.60 6.71
N LEU A 52 1.02 8.30 5.42
CA LEU A 52 1.61 7.04 4.96
C LEU A 52 3.07 6.91 5.40
N ARG A 53 3.89 7.96 5.19
CA ARG A 53 5.31 7.97 5.58
C ARG A 53 5.53 7.79 7.07
N ASP A 54 4.77 8.51 7.89
CA ASP A 54 4.84 8.40 9.35
C ASP A 54 4.46 6.98 9.83
N HIS A 55 3.78 6.19 9.00
CA HIS A 55 3.31 4.84 9.32
C HIS A 55 3.87 3.76 8.36
N TYR A 56 5.05 3.97 7.77
CA TYR A 56 5.72 2.95 6.96
C TYR A 56 6.04 1.65 7.71
N ALA A 57 6.20 1.72 9.04
CA ALA A 57 6.34 0.52 9.87
C ALA A 57 5.07 -0.35 9.92
N ILE A 58 3.92 0.16 9.46
CA ILE A 58 2.66 -0.57 9.28
C ILE A 58 2.43 -0.89 7.80
N LEU A 59 2.54 0.13 6.95
CA LEU A 59 2.29 0.00 5.51
C LEU A 59 3.27 -0.97 4.84
N GLY A 60 4.55 -0.94 5.21
CA GLY A 60 5.59 -1.80 4.63
C GLY A 60 5.29 -3.28 4.85
N PRO A 61 5.21 -3.78 6.10
CA PRO A 61 4.94 -5.19 6.36
C PRO A 61 3.66 -5.73 5.73
N MET A 62 2.57 -4.95 5.73
CA MET A 62 1.28 -5.41 5.22
C MET A 62 1.13 -5.24 3.70
N GLY A 63 1.62 -4.12 3.15
CA GLY A 63 1.42 -3.75 1.75
C GLY A 63 2.56 -4.17 0.83
N MET A 64 3.81 -4.12 1.32
CA MET A 64 5.01 -4.44 0.56
C MET A 64 6.00 -5.26 1.41
N PRO A 65 5.61 -6.45 1.92
CA PRO A 65 6.44 -7.26 2.80
C PRO A 65 7.83 -7.50 2.19
N GLY A 66 8.86 -7.14 2.96
CA GLY A 66 10.28 -7.35 2.63
C GLY A 66 10.94 -6.22 1.85
N ILE A 67 10.16 -5.23 1.42
CA ILE A 67 10.70 -4.04 0.78
C ILE A 67 10.90 -2.96 1.84
N ASP A 68 12.10 -2.36 1.88
CA ASP A 68 12.35 -1.17 2.69
C ASP A 68 11.68 0.03 2.02
N VAL A 69 10.41 0.26 2.34
CA VAL A 69 9.61 1.36 1.79
C VAL A 69 10.12 2.75 2.20
N GLY A 70 10.95 2.85 3.25
CA GLY A 70 11.56 4.11 3.68
C GLY A 70 12.66 4.58 2.73
N HIS A 71 13.45 3.64 2.20
CA HIS A 71 14.57 3.92 1.31
C HIS A 71 14.29 3.62 -0.17
N THR A 72 13.30 2.78 -0.48
CA THR A 72 12.95 2.45 -1.86
C THR A 72 12.40 3.68 -2.59
N ARG A 73 12.92 3.93 -3.80
CA ARG A 73 12.44 4.96 -4.72
C ARG A 73 12.08 4.34 -6.05
N PHE A 74 11.03 4.86 -6.68
CA PHE A 74 10.44 4.30 -7.88
C PHE A 74 10.77 5.19 -9.07
N GLY A 75 11.31 4.61 -10.14
CA GLY A 75 11.65 5.29 -11.40
C GLY A 75 10.42 5.59 -12.24
N VAL A 76 9.46 6.34 -11.69
CA VAL A 76 8.18 6.64 -12.35
C VAL A 76 8.33 7.83 -13.28
N ASP A 77 7.86 7.68 -14.51
CA ASP A 77 7.82 8.74 -15.51
C ASP A 77 6.40 8.99 -16.03
N LEU A 78 5.64 9.77 -15.26
CA LEU A 78 4.25 10.13 -15.61
C LEU A 78 4.14 10.99 -16.89
N LYS A 79 5.25 11.44 -17.49
CA LYS A 79 5.28 12.29 -18.68
C LYS A 79 6.01 11.66 -19.87
N LYS A 80 6.48 10.41 -19.76
CA LYS A 80 7.31 9.71 -20.76
C LYS A 80 8.56 10.51 -21.21
N LYS A 81 9.11 11.35 -20.33
CA LYS A 81 10.42 12.01 -20.52
C LYS A 81 11.48 11.32 -19.66
N ILE A 82 12.34 10.50 -20.28
CA ILE A 82 13.57 9.85 -19.77
C ILE A 82 13.56 9.61 -18.25
N PRO A 83 13.54 8.34 -17.77
CA PRO A 83 13.41 8.03 -16.35
C PRO A 83 14.56 8.66 -15.56
N LYS A 84 14.24 9.74 -14.85
CA LYS A 84 15.03 10.15 -13.70
C LYS A 84 14.48 9.33 -12.54
N ILE A 85 15.34 8.57 -11.86
CA ILE A 85 15.03 8.10 -10.50
C ILE A 85 14.76 9.37 -9.71
N THR A 86 13.48 9.67 -9.50
CA THR A 86 13.04 10.80 -8.72
C THR A 86 13.03 10.37 -7.26
N ASP A 87 13.03 11.31 -6.33
CA ASP A 87 12.79 11.06 -4.90
C ASP A 87 11.32 10.64 -4.64
N PHE A 88 10.79 9.74 -5.46
CA PHE A 88 9.40 9.32 -5.53
C PHE A 88 9.27 7.99 -4.80
N ASP A 89 8.73 8.06 -3.59
CA ASP A 89 8.56 6.91 -2.71
C ASP A 89 7.16 6.29 -2.83
N LEU A 90 6.87 5.30 -1.98
CA LEU A 90 5.60 4.58 -2.00
C LEU A 90 4.39 5.49 -1.76
N ALA A 91 4.49 6.42 -0.81
CA ALA A 91 3.38 7.34 -0.52
C ALA A 91 3.06 8.24 -1.72
N ASP A 92 4.09 8.71 -2.41
CA ASP A 92 3.95 9.51 -3.62
C ASP A 92 3.34 8.70 -4.77
N LEU A 93 3.76 7.44 -4.94
CA LEU A 93 3.22 6.48 -5.90
C LEU A 93 1.71 6.27 -5.67
N ILE A 94 1.33 5.90 -4.45
CA ILE A 94 -0.09 5.70 -4.07
C ILE A 94 -0.89 6.98 -4.32
N TYR A 95 -0.37 8.14 -3.92
CA TYR A 95 -1.10 9.40 -4.08
C TYR A 95 -1.31 9.77 -5.55
N LYS A 96 -0.25 9.78 -6.36
CA LYS A 96 -0.34 10.28 -7.74
C LYS A 96 -1.03 9.32 -8.69
N ILE A 97 -0.83 8.02 -8.52
CA ILE A 97 -1.35 7.02 -9.46
C ILE A 97 -2.73 6.56 -9.04
N HIS A 98 -2.92 6.23 -7.76
CA HIS A 98 -4.17 5.63 -7.33
C HIS A 98 -5.14 6.66 -6.74
N ARG A 99 -4.71 7.57 -5.86
CA ARG A 99 -5.65 8.58 -5.33
C ARG A 99 -6.09 9.59 -6.39
N CYS A 100 -5.15 10.15 -7.15
CA CYS A 100 -5.48 11.20 -8.12
C CYS A 100 -6.29 10.68 -9.30
N SER A 101 -5.93 9.53 -9.90
CA SER A 101 -6.68 9.00 -11.06
C SER A 101 -8.13 8.66 -10.68
N HIS A 102 -8.34 7.98 -9.54
CA HIS A 102 -9.68 7.64 -9.07
C HIS A 102 -10.49 8.83 -8.54
N GLY A 103 -9.82 9.88 -8.03
CA GLY A 103 -10.47 11.07 -7.49
C GLY A 103 -10.94 12.08 -8.54
N HIS A 104 -10.41 12.00 -9.77
CA HIS A 104 -10.77 12.88 -10.87
C HIS A 104 -11.57 12.19 -11.99
N GLY A 105 -11.78 10.87 -11.91
CA GLY A 105 -12.47 10.10 -12.95
C GLY A 105 -11.60 9.88 -14.19
N ASP A 106 -10.29 10.08 -14.06
CA ASP A 106 -9.33 9.78 -15.12
C ASP A 106 -9.09 8.27 -15.15
N GLU A 107 -9.04 7.67 -16.34
CA GLU A 107 -8.64 6.27 -16.49
C GLU A 107 -7.23 6.05 -15.92
N LEU A 108 -7.05 4.95 -15.19
CA LEU A 108 -5.74 4.54 -14.71
C LEU A 108 -4.81 4.35 -15.92
N LEU A 109 -3.62 4.97 -15.88
CA LEU A 109 -2.64 4.81 -16.94
C LEU A 109 -2.24 3.33 -17.08
N THR A 110 -2.22 2.81 -18.30
CA THR A 110 -1.78 1.44 -18.57
C THR A 110 -0.40 1.17 -17.98
N GLY A 111 -0.25 0.05 -17.29
CA GLY A 111 1.00 -0.35 -16.61
C GLY A 111 1.10 0.10 -15.16
N PHE A 112 0.03 0.66 -14.59
CA PHE A 112 -0.07 1.02 -13.17
C PHE A 112 -1.17 0.25 -12.41
N GLU A 113 -1.80 -0.73 -13.06
CA GLU A 113 -2.83 -1.58 -12.48
C GLU A 113 -2.31 -2.32 -11.26
N LEU A 114 -3.21 -2.61 -10.32
CA LEU A 114 -2.88 -3.48 -9.20
C LEU A 114 -2.73 -4.93 -9.65
N ILE A 115 -1.69 -5.60 -9.15
CA ILE A 115 -1.50 -7.04 -9.29
C ILE A 115 -2.43 -7.72 -8.28
N PRO A 116 -3.38 -8.59 -8.69
CA PRO A 116 -4.36 -9.21 -7.79
C PRO A 116 -3.75 -10.43 -7.07
N ASN A 117 -3.03 -10.21 -5.97
CA ASN A 117 -2.30 -11.29 -5.26
C ASN A 117 -2.33 -11.18 -3.72
N ALA A 118 -3.23 -10.36 -3.16
CA ALA A 118 -3.43 -10.24 -1.73
C ALA A 118 -3.96 -11.52 -1.09
N ALA A 119 -4.74 -12.32 -1.83
CA ALA A 119 -5.19 -13.66 -1.41
C ALA A 119 -4.08 -14.72 -1.47
N GLY A 120 -2.88 -14.36 -1.95
CA GLY A 120 -1.71 -15.26 -1.99
C GLY A 120 -1.11 -15.55 -0.60
N PRO A 121 -0.04 -16.35 -0.52
CA PRO A 121 0.59 -16.72 0.75
C PRO A 121 1.13 -15.51 1.51
N ASP A 122 1.10 -15.57 2.84
CA ASP A 122 1.68 -14.54 3.71
C ASP A 122 3.18 -14.35 3.46
N GLY A 123 3.65 -13.13 3.75
CA GLY A 123 5.05 -12.75 3.60
C GLY A 123 5.54 -12.66 2.15
N LYS A 124 4.67 -12.84 1.15
CA LYS A 124 4.98 -12.70 -0.28
C LYS A 124 4.27 -11.51 -0.88
N THR A 125 4.98 -10.72 -1.66
CA THR A 125 4.41 -9.64 -2.48
C THR A 125 4.95 -9.72 -3.90
N HIS A 126 4.19 -9.13 -4.82
CA HIS A 126 4.62 -8.95 -6.19
C HIS A 126 4.68 -7.45 -6.47
N PHE A 127 5.68 -7.08 -7.24
CA PHE A 127 5.94 -5.73 -7.65
C PHE A 127 6.56 -5.81 -9.04
N CYS A 128 6.05 -5.02 -9.98
CA CYS A 128 6.61 -4.93 -11.32
C CYS A 128 7.00 -3.49 -11.59
N SER A 129 8.26 -3.26 -11.95
CA SER A 129 8.74 -1.95 -12.39
C SER A 129 9.25 -2.08 -13.81
N ASP A 130 8.63 -1.37 -14.73
CA ASP A 130 9.15 -1.18 -16.07
C ASP A 130 9.87 0.17 -16.11
N LEU A 131 11.19 0.14 -15.95
CA LEU A 131 12.01 1.35 -15.96
C LEU A 131 12.09 1.99 -17.35
N VAL A 132 11.89 1.22 -18.43
CA VAL A 132 11.93 1.74 -19.80
C VAL A 132 10.70 2.59 -20.07
N ASN A 133 9.53 2.07 -19.69
CA ASN A 133 8.25 2.78 -19.85
C ASN A 133 7.91 3.67 -18.64
N GLY A 134 8.68 3.59 -17.57
CA GLY A 134 8.50 4.38 -16.34
C GLY A 134 7.24 4.01 -15.57
N THR A 135 6.77 2.76 -15.68
CA THR A 135 5.55 2.27 -15.03
C THR A 135 5.85 1.35 -13.86
N VAL A 136 4.93 1.32 -12.91
CA VAL A 136 5.07 0.56 -11.67
C VAL A 136 3.72 -0.02 -11.28
N GLN A 137 3.66 -1.33 -11.16
CA GLN A 137 2.50 -2.06 -10.67
C GLN A 137 2.75 -2.53 -9.24
N LEU A 138 1.81 -2.22 -8.35
CA LEU A 138 1.80 -2.65 -6.97
C LEU A 138 0.91 -3.87 -6.79
N SER A 139 1.24 -4.73 -5.84
CA SER A 139 0.28 -5.69 -5.29
C SER A 139 -0.93 -4.95 -4.69
N ASP A 140 -2.12 -5.49 -4.91
CA ASP A 140 -3.36 -5.09 -4.21
C ASP A 140 -3.26 -5.24 -2.67
N ARG A 141 -2.23 -5.93 -2.14
CA ARG A 141 -1.87 -5.90 -0.71
C ARG A 141 -1.68 -4.51 -0.16
N VAL A 142 -1.24 -3.56 -0.99
CA VAL A 142 -1.07 -2.17 -0.58
C VAL A 142 -2.37 -1.56 -0.04
N ILE A 143 -3.54 -2.02 -0.52
CA ILE A 143 -4.85 -1.65 0.01
C ILE A 143 -4.92 -2.00 1.50
N PHE A 144 -4.60 -3.25 1.86
CA PHE A 144 -4.62 -3.70 3.25
C PHE A 144 -3.56 -3.04 4.12
N GLY A 145 -2.39 -2.72 3.56
CA GLY A 145 -1.41 -1.91 4.27
C GLY A 145 -1.91 -0.50 4.58
N MET A 146 -2.60 0.14 3.64
CA MET A 146 -3.25 1.44 3.87
C MET A 146 -4.40 1.34 4.89
N LEU A 147 -5.21 0.28 4.82
CA LEU A 147 -6.25 0.03 5.82
C LEU A 147 -5.64 -0.21 7.20
N GLY A 148 -4.51 -0.91 7.31
CA GLY A 148 -3.75 -1.06 8.55
C GLY A 148 -3.33 0.29 9.14
N VAL A 149 -2.77 1.19 8.32
CA VAL A 149 -2.44 2.56 8.73
C VAL A 149 -3.67 3.26 9.30
N VAL A 150 -4.83 3.13 8.66
CA VAL A 150 -6.09 3.77 9.10
C VAL A 150 -6.65 3.15 10.37
N VAL A 151 -6.74 1.82 10.43
CA VAL A 151 -7.33 1.08 11.55
C VAL A 151 -6.50 1.27 12.79
N PHE A 152 -5.19 1.10 12.70
CA PHE A 152 -4.33 1.17 13.88
C PHE A 152 -4.02 2.61 14.32
N SER A 153 -4.38 3.63 13.52
CA SER A 153 -4.08 5.04 13.87
C SER A 153 -4.82 5.49 15.14
N PRO A 154 -4.12 6.01 16.17
CA PRO A 154 -4.73 6.41 17.45
C PRO A 154 -5.87 7.43 17.32
N VAL A 155 -5.81 8.29 16.30
CA VAL A 155 -6.86 9.30 16.03
C VAL A 155 -8.20 8.68 15.63
N ASN A 156 -8.22 7.39 15.29
CA ASN A 156 -9.41 6.63 14.93
C ASN A 156 -9.86 5.64 16.03
N SER A 157 -9.27 5.67 17.23
CA SER A 157 -9.63 4.80 18.37
C SER A 157 -11.12 4.79 18.76
N HIS A 158 -11.85 5.85 18.41
CA HIS A 158 -13.29 5.98 18.68
C HIS A 158 -14.19 5.38 17.59
N GLN A 159 -13.64 4.91 16.48
CA GLN A 159 -14.42 4.32 15.39
C GLN A 159 -15.05 3.00 15.84
N LYS A 160 -16.23 2.70 15.29
CA LYS A 160 -16.92 1.42 15.45
C LYS A 160 -17.64 1.06 14.16
N SER A 161 -17.71 -0.25 13.89
CA SER A 161 -18.32 -0.85 12.71
C SER A 161 -19.31 -1.93 13.09
N ASP A 162 -20.38 -2.09 12.33
CA ASP A 162 -21.30 -3.22 12.44
C ASP A 162 -21.02 -4.33 11.40
N TYR A 163 -19.95 -4.19 10.60
CA TYR A 163 -19.69 -5.03 9.42
C TYR A 163 -18.90 -6.32 9.73
N GLY A 164 -18.30 -6.45 10.92
CA GLY A 164 -17.64 -7.69 11.35
C GLY A 164 -16.33 -8.06 10.63
N TYR A 165 -15.76 -7.15 9.82
CA TYR A 165 -14.52 -7.40 9.09
C TYR A 165 -13.27 -7.44 9.98
N PHE A 166 -12.21 -8.04 9.45
CA PHE A 166 -10.87 -8.09 10.04
C PHE A 166 -9.81 -7.71 9.00
N LEU A 167 -8.64 -7.29 9.49
CA LEU A 167 -7.39 -7.29 8.72
C LEU A 167 -6.58 -8.52 9.12
N SER A 168 -5.67 -8.99 8.27
CA SER A 168 -4.78 -10.09 8.64
C SER A 168 -3.31 -9.76 8.38
N TYR A 169 -2.44 -10.40 9.16
CA TYR A 169 -0.99 -10.38 8.96
C TYR A 169 -0.40 -11.67 9.55
N ASP A 170 0.40 -12.38 8.76
CA ASP A 170 1.11 -13.60 9.18
C ASP A 170 0.21 -14.63 9.87
N GLY A 171 -0.92 -14.96 9.25
CA GLY A 171 -1.92 -15.90 9.76
C GLY A 171 -2.74 -15.40 10.96
N VAL A 172 -2.51 -14.19 11.46
CA VAL A 172 -3.25 -13.60 12.59
C VAL A 172 -4.35 -12.68 12.08
N GLU A 173 -5.57 -12.84 12.59
CA GLU A 173 -6.70 -11.96 12.30
C GLU A 173 -6.86 -10.85 13.34
N PHE A 174 -7.05 -9.63 12.87
CA PHE A 174 -7.30 -8.42 13.63
C PHE A 174 -8.72 -7.92 13.37
N LYS A 175 -9.67 -8.36 14.19
CA LYS A 175 -11.06 -7.88 14.14
C LYS A 175 -11.07 -6.36 14.25
N ILE A 176 -11.60 -5.66 13.23
CA ILE A 176 -11.40 -4.21 13.10
C ILE A 176 -11.88 -3.44 14.33
N ASN A 177 -13.02 -3.84 14.91
CA ASN A 177 -13.57 -3.21 16.12
C ASN A 177 -12.67 -3.30 17.36
N ASP A 178 -11.81 -4.32 17.44
CA ASP A 178 -10.93 -4.55 18.59
C ASP A 178 -9.55 -3.89 18.41
N TRP A 179 -9.30 -3.33 17.23
CA TRP A 179 -7.98 -2.90 16.77
C TRP A 179 -7.86 -1.42 16.41
N TRP A 180 -8.96 -0.66 16.49
CA TRP A 180 -8.94 0.79 16.29
C TRP A 180 -7.94 1.47 17.24
N GLY A 181 -6.98 2.19 16.67
CA GLY A 181 -6.00 2.97 17.44
C GLY A 181 -4.86 2.18 18.09
N ARG A 182 -4.68 0.90 17.77
CA ARG A 182 -3.71 0.01 18.42
C ARG A 182 -2.38 -0.16 17.67
N ALA A 183 -1.86 0.91 17.07
CA ALA A 183 -0.59 0.89 16.33
C ALA A 183 0.57 0.26 17.12
N GLU A 184 0.75 0.64 18.38
CA GLU A 184 1.84 0.10 19.20
C GLU A 184 1.74 -1.42 19.40
N ASP A 185 0.53 -1.96 19.53
CA ASP A 185 0.35 -3.41 19.70
C ASP A 185 0.62 -4.15 18.40
N PHE A 186 0.20 -3.59 17.26
CA PHE A 186 0.51 -4.17 15.95
C PHE A 186 2.03 -4.17 15.69
N LEU A 187 2.74 -3.09 16.03
CA LEU A 187 4.19 -2.99 15.84
C LEU A 187 4.98 -4.01 16.67
N LYS A 188 4.46 -4.44 17.84
CA LYS A 188 5.05 -5.55 18.61
C LYS A 188 4.92 -6.86 17.85
N ILE A 189 3.77 -7.12 17.23
CA ILE A 189 3.54 -8.33 16.41
C ILE A 189 4.49 -8.37 15.21
N VAL A 190 4.61 -7.27 14.47
CA VAL A 190 5.52 -7.18 13.31
C VAL A 190 6.97 -7.46 13.71
N LYS A 191 7.40 -6.99 14.88
CA LYS A 191 8.77 -7.20 15.36
C LYS A 191 9.11 -8.68 15.57
N ASP A 192 8.13 -9.48 15.97
CA ASP A 192 8.29 -10.90 16.28
C ASP A 192 7.98 -11.81 15.07
N ALA A 193 7.46 -11.24 13.98
CA ALA A 193 7.07 -11.99 12.78
C ALA A 193 8.29 -12.48 11.97
N PRO A 194 8.15 -13.59 11.21
CA PRO A 194 9.17 -14.07 10.31
C PRO A 194 9.57 -13.01 9.29
N LYS A 195 10.86 -12.98 8.93
CA LYS A 195 11.34 -12.05 7.91
C LYS A 195 10.73 -12.40 6.55
N PRO A 196 10.09 -11.44 5.86
CA PRO A 196 9.52 -11.65 4.54
C PRO A 196 10.62 -11.95 3.50
N ILE A 197 10.25 -12.69 2.46
CA ILE A 197 11.15 -13.06 1.36
C ILE A 197 10.79 -12.19 0.15
N VAL A 198 11.74 -11.37 -0.30
CA VAL A 198 11.62 -10.66 -1.57
C VAL A 198 12.20 -11.52 -2.68
N THR A 199 11.41 -11.77 -3.73
CA THR A 199 11.91 -12.35 -4.97
C THR A 199 11.87 -11.27 -6.04
N ILE A 200 13.03 -10.87 -6.54
CA ILE A 200 13.17 -9.90 -7.62
C ILE A 200 13.31 -10.68 -8.92
N TYR A 201 12.44 -10.42 -9.88
CA TYR A 201 12.57 -10.90 -11.25
C TYR A 201 13.10 -9.75 -12.10
N GLU A 202 14.28 -9.93 -12.70
CA GLU A 202 14.82 -9.01 -13.69
C GLU A 202 14.46 -9.52 -15.07
N TYR A 203 13.67 -8.74 -15.83
CA TYR A 203 13.35 -9.03 -17.22
C TYR A 203 14.21 -8.11 -18.10
N ILE A 204 15.15 -8.70 -18.83
CA ILE A 204 15.84 -8.01 -19.92
C ILE A 204 14.90 -8.07 -21.13
N SER A 205 14.54 -6.91 -21.66
CA SER A 205 13.30 -6.67 -22.42
C SER A 205 13.14 -7.35 -23.79
N ASP A 206 13.81 -8.46 -24.09
CA ASP A 206 13.67 -9.15 -25.39
C ASP A 206 13.38 -10.67 -25.29
N ASP A 207 13.21 -11.25 -24.09
CA ASP A 207 12.83 -12.66 -23.93
C ASP A 207 11.86 -12.87 -22.73
N PRO A 208 10.61 -13.30 -22.95
CA PRO A 208 9.63 -13.51 -21.87
C PRO A 208 9.90 -14.75 -21.00
N ALA A 209 11.01 -15.46 -21.18
CA ALA A 209 11.37 -16.57 -20.31
C ALA A 209 11.75 -16.05 -18.90
N PRO A 210 11.06 -16.48 -17.82
CA PRO A 210 11.45 -16.11 -16.46
C PRO A 210 12.79 -16.76 -16.14
N VAL A 211 13.87 -15.98 -16.21
CA VAL A 211 15.14 -16.37 -15.62
C VAL A 211 14.93 -16.34 -14.11
N ARG A 212 14.76 -17.53 -13.50
CA ARG A 212 14.75 -17.68 -12.04
C ARG A 212 16.15 -17.37 -11.51
N ALA A 213 16.48 -16.10 -11.37
CA ALA A 213 17.59 -15.67 -10.56
C ALA A 213 17.17 -15.83 -9.09
N ARG A 214 17.58 -16.94 -8.46
CA ARG A 214 17.65 -17.00 -6.99
C ARG A 214 18.82 -16.12 -6.56
N GLY A 215 18.57 -14.82 -6.48
CA GLY A 215 19.49 -13.87 -5.86
C GLY A 215 19.15 -13.77 -4.37
N GLU A 216 19.97 -14.37 -3.51
CA GLU A 216 20.08 -13.87 -2.14
C GLU A 216 20.83 -12.54 -2.23
N LEU A 217 20.07 -11.44 -2.32
CA LEU A 217 20.66 -10.11 -2.29
C LEU A 217 20.96 -9.77 -0.83
N HIS A 218 22.21 -10.02 -0.41
CA HIS A 218 22.74 -9.43 0.82
C HIS A 218 22.93 -7.92 0.59
N ILE A 219 21.88 -7.13 0.87
CA ILE A 219 22.04 -5.69 0.99
C ILE A 219 22.83 -5.42 2.27
N LYS A 220 24.09 -5.00 2.10
CA LYS A 220 24.91 -4.47 3.18
C LYS A 220 24.56 -2.98 3.31
N ILE A 221 23.95 -2.67 4.46
CA ILE A 221 23.53 -1.38 5.05
C ILE A 221 24.11 -0.14 4.38
#